data_AF-A0A2M8LC04-F1
#
_entry.id   AF-A0A2M8LC04-F1
#
_cell.length_a   1.000
_cell.length_b   1.000
_cell.length_c   1.000
_cell.angle_alpha   90.00
_cell.angle_beta   90.00
_cell.angle_gamma   90.00
#
_symmetry.space_group_name_H-M   'P 1'
#
loop_
_entity.id
_entity.type
_entity.pdbx_description
1 polymer ?
#
loop_
_entity_poly.entity_id
_entity_poly.type
_entity_poly.pdbx_seq_one_letter_code
_entity_poly.pdbx_strand_id
1 'polypeptide(L)'
;MEKQKTTRGVTVILVLVFMGVFGLVVSTVASYVFTQATIGRAKLAREEALQIAEAGIEYYKWFLAHNPTDLQNGTGLPGPYEYIVEDPEGGEVGVASIDVSGNIACGDIQSVDIRSEGSSNSNTQFKRTLFARYAKPSVAEYSYIINSNVWAGSDRDIVGPYHSNGGIRMDGTNNSTVTSAVGTWTCTSSFGCSPDQSVEGVWGGGSGSALWKYPVPQFNFGGLSVDLNDLKTKAQLYGIFLDSFSGQSDRKGYHLILLSNGTVDVYRVNNTNWLWGYNTGYGYEYSSSFNYRREY
;
A
#
# COMPACT_ATOMS: atom_id res chain seq x y z
N MET A 1 -61.64 72.31 -27.16
CA MET A 1 -61.59 71.35 -26.04
C MET A 1 -61.30 69.98 -26.62
N GLU A 2 -60.08 69.51 -26.38
CA GLU A 2 -59.50 68.30 -26.97
C GLU A 2 -60.05 67.05 -26.28
N LYS A 3 -60.57 66.10 -27.08
CA LYS A 3 -61.21 64.88 -26.58
C LYS A 3 -60.10 63.88 -26.20
N GLN A 4 -59.81 63.73 -24.91
CA GLN A 4 -58.89 62.70 -24.42
C GLN A 4 -59.37 61.30 -24.83
N LYS A 5 -58.61 60.64 -25.73
CA LYS A 5 -58.79 59.22 -26.04
C LYS A 5 -58.31 58.40 -24.83
N THR A 6 -59.22 57.67 -24.20
CA THR A 6 -58.92 56.79 -23.07
C THR A 6 -58.20 55.52 -23.54
N THR A 7 -56.93 55.36 -23.21
CA THR A 7 -56.03 54.22 -23.49
C THR A 7 -56.28 53.00 -22.60
N ARG A 8 -57.56 52.65 -22.33
CA ARG A 8 -57.91 51.56 -21.39
C ARG A 8 -57.56 50.14 -21.88
N GLY A 9 -57.37 49.93 -23.19
CA GLY A 9 -57.01 48.61 -23.74
C GLY A 9 -55.52 48.26 -23.61
N VAL A 10 -54.63 49.25 -23.61
CA VAL A 10 -53.17 49.04 -23.61
C VAL A 10 -52.69 48.51 -22.25
N THR A 11 -53.27 49.00 -21.15
CA THR A 11 -52.91 48.56 -19.79
C THR A 11 -53.28 47.10 -19.54
N VAL A 12 -54.41 46.62 -20.08
CA VAL A 12 -54.85 45.22 -19.93
C VAL A 12 -53.92 44.27 -20.69
N ILE A 13 -53.52 44.63 -21.91
CA ILE A 13 -52.56 43.85 -22.70
C ILE A 13 -51.21 43.79 -22.00
N LEU A 14 -50.75 44.91 -21.44
CA LEU A 14 -49.48 44.97 -20.71
C LEU A 14 -49.50 44.08 -19.47
N VAL A 15 -50.58 44.09 -18.67
CA VAL A 15 -50.72 43.20 -17.51
C VAL A 15 -50.75 41.71 -17.91
N LEU A 16 -51.45 41.35 -19.00
CA LEU A 16 -51.48 39.97 -19.48
C LEU A 16 -50.11 39.49 -19.96
N VAL A 17 -49.37 40.33 -20.68
CA VAL A 17 -48.00 40.01 -21.11
C VAL A 17 -47.08 39.84 -19.90
N PHE A 18 -47.14 40.75 -18.92
CA PHE A 18 -46.36 40.64 -17.70
C PHE A 18 -46.71 39.40 -16.87
N MET A 19 -47.99 39.04 -16.73
CA MET A 19 -48.41 37.80 -16.06
C MET A 19 -47.92 36.55 -16.82
N GLY A 20 -47.98 36.57 -18.16
CA GLY A 20 -47.47 35.48 -18.98
C GLY A 20 -45.96 35.27 -18.82
N VAL A 21 -45.18 36.35 -18.91
CA VAL A 21 -43.73 36.31 -18.69
C VAL A 21 -43.40 35.89 -17.26
N PHE A 22 -44.10 36.44 -16.27
CA PHE A 22 -43.91 36.06 -14.86
C PHE A 22 -44.23 34.58 -14.63
N GLY A 23 -45.32 34.07 -15.20
CA GLY A 23 -45.70 32.66 -15.13
C GLY A 23 -44.64 31.73 -15.75
N LEU A 24 -44.03 32.13 -16.87
CA LEU A 24 -42.93 31.40 -17.49
C LEU A 24 -41.65 31.40 -16.63
N VAL A 25 -41.33 32.53 -16.00
CA VAL A 25 -40.17 32.61 -15.09
C VAL A 25 -40.40 31.75 -13.85
N VAL A 26 -41.59 31.78 -13.25
CA VAL A 26 -41.91 30.95 -12.07
C VAL A 26 -41.89 29.46 -12.41
N SER A 27 -42.43 29.05 -13.56
CA SER A 27 -42.42 27.63 -13.95
C SER A 27 -41.01 27.11 -14.22
N THR A 28 -40.16 27.90 -14.89
CA THR A 28 -38.77 27.52 -15.14
C THR A 28 -37.95 27.40 -13.86
N VAL A 29 -38.11 28.33 -12.91
CA VAL A 29 -37.45 28.26 -11.59
C VAL A 29 -37.94 27.05 -10.79
N ALA A 30 -39.25 26.78 -10.78
CA ALA A 30 -39.80 25.62 -10.09
C ALA A 30 -39.25 24.30 -10.68
N SER A 31 -39.27 24.15 -12.00
CA SER A 31 -38.68 22.99 -12.68
C SER A 31 -37.19 22.83 -12.35
N TYR A 32 -36.43 23.93 -12.33
CA TYR A 32 -35.02 23.90 -11.95
C TYR A 32 -34.82 23.37 -10.52
N VAL A 33 -35.59 23.85 -9.53
CA VAL A 33 -35.50 23.38 -8.14
C VAL A 33 -35.77 21.88 -8.04
N PHE A 34 -36.80 21.36 -8.73
CA PHE A 34 -37.06 19.91 -8.73
C PHE A 34 -35.92 19.12 -9.35
N THR A 35 -35.33 19.60 -10.46
CA THR A 35 -34.16 18.93 -11.07
C THR A 35 -32.93 18.96 -10.16
N GLN A 36 -32.70 20.06 -9.43
CA GLN A 36 -31.61 20.14 -8.46
C GLN A 36 -31.84 19.18 -7.29
N ALA A 37 -33.08 19.02 -6.83
CA ALA A 37 -33.41 18.07 -5.77
C ALA A 37 -33.17 16.61 -6.19
N THR A 38 -33.53 16.23 -7.42
CA THR A 38 -33.27 14.87 -7.92
C THR A 38 -31.78 14.61 -8.13
N ILE A 39 -31.03 15.60 -8.64
CA ILE A 39 -29.57 15.52 -8.76
C ILE A 39 -28.92 15.41 -7.39
N GLY A 40 -29.40 16.17 -6.39
CA GLY A 40 -28.92 16.12 -5.02
C GLY A 40 -29.08 14.73 -4.40
N ARG A 41 -30.26 14.11 -4.54
CA ARG A 41 -30.51 12.74 -4.08
C ARG A 41 -29.66 11.70 -4.81
N ALA A 42 -29.49 11.85 -6.12
CA ALA A 42 -28.62 10.97 -6.90
C ALA A 42 -27.14 11.11 -6.49
N LYS A 43 -26.69 12.32 -6.12
CA LYS A 43 -25.35 12.54 -5.59
C LYS A 43 -25.19 11.87 -4.23
N LEU A 44 -26.13 12.07 -3.31
CA LEU A 44 -26.13 11.44 -1.99
C LEU A 44 -26.02 9.91 -2.11
N ALA A 45 -26.90 9.26 -2.89
CA ALA A 45 -26.88 7.82 -3.08
C ALA A 45 -25.55 7.30 -3.67
N ARG A 46 -24.88 8.09 -4.53
CA ARG A 46 -23.56 7.73 -5.08
C ARG A 46 -22.44 7.82 -4.05
N GLU A 47 -22.50 8.79 -3.14
CA GLU A 47 -21.52 8.91 -2.04
C GLU A 47 -21.75 7.81 -0.99
N GLU A 48 -23.00 7.52 -0.65
CA GLU A 48 -23.35 6.40 0.24
C GLU A 48 -22.87 5.07 -0.35
N ALA A 49 -23.15 4.80 -1.63
CA ALA A 49 -22.67 3.59 -2.29
C ALA A 49 -21.13 3.50 -2.32
N LEU A 50 -20.42 4.62 -2.42
CA LEU A 50 -18.96 4.66 -2.33
C LEU A 50 -18.49 4.26 -0.92
N GLN A 51 -19.06 4.86 0.12
CA GLN A 51 -18.73 4.55 1.53
C GLN A 51 -19.05 3.09 1.89
N ILE A 52 -20.17 2.55 1.40
CA ILE A 52 -20.54 1.14 1.56
C ILE A 52 -19.50 0.23 0.89
N ALA A 53 -19.05 0.57 -0.32
CA ALA A 53 -17.99 -0.18 -1.00
C ALA A 53 -16.64 -0.12 -0.23
N GLU A 54 -16.31 1.02 0.38
CA GLU A 54 -15.12 1.15 1.24
C GLU A 54 -15.24 0.27 2.48
N ALA A 55 -16.41 0.24 3.12
CA ALA A 55 -16.68 -0.63 4.26
C ALA A 55 -16.50 -2.12 3.91
N GLY A 56 -16.93 -2.55 2.73
CA GLY A 56 -16.71 -3.92 2.25
C GLY A 56 -15.22 -4.27 2.07
N ILE A 57 -14.42 -3.34 1.55
CA ILE A 57 -12.96 -3.53 1.43
C ILE A 57 -12.30 -3.60 2.81
N GLU A 58 -12.63 -2.68 3.72
CA GLU A 58 -12.02 -2.64 5.06
C GLU A 58 -12.43 -3.86 5.90
N TYR A 59 -13.67 -4.34 5.78
CA TYR A 59 -14.11 -5.62 6.35
C TYR A 59 -13.24 -6.78 5.85
N TYR A 60 -13.09 -6.91 4.53
CA TYR A 60 -12.35 -8.05 3.97
C TYR A 60 -10.85 -7.96 4.28
N LYS A 61 -10.29 -6.76 4.35
CA LYS A 61 -8.92 -6.52 4.83
C LYS A 61 -8.74 -6.98 6.29
N TRP A 62 -9.69 -6.66 7.18
CA TRP A 62 -9.68 -7.18 8.55
C TRP A 62 -9.79 -8.71 8.56
N PHE A 63 -10.64 -9.28 7.73
CA PHE A 63 -10.80 -10.73 7.61
C PHE A 63 -9.49 -11.41 7.19
N LEU A 64 -8.83 -10.93 6.13
CA LEU A 64 -7.53 -11.43 5.67
C LEU A 64 -6.41 -11.21 6.69
N ALA A 65 -6.48 -10.17 7.51
CA ALA A 65 -5.49 -9.96 8.57
C ALA A 65 -5.54 -11.07 9.64
N HIS A 66 -6.71 -11.67 9.87
CA HIS A 66 -6.90 -12.77 10.82
C HIS A 66 -6.82 -14.14 10.14
N ASN A 67 -7.23 -14.24 8.88
CA ASN A 67 -7.29 -15.47 8.09
C ASN A 67 -6.52 -15.29 6.77
N PRO A 68 -5.17 -15.21 6.79
CA PRO A 68 -4.37 -14.78 5.64
C PRO A 68 -4.41 -15.73 4.45
N THR A 69 -4.80 -16.99 4.65
CA THR A 69 -4.87 -18.03 3.61
C THR A 69 -6.30 -18.30 3.12
N ASP A 70 -7.30 -17.69 3.75
CA ASP A 70 -8.70 -17.93 3.41
C ASP A 70 -9.22 -16.85 2.45
N LEU A 71 -9.45 -17.25 1.20
CA LEU A 71 -10.06 -16.39 0.18
C LEU A 71 -11.59 -16.54 0.13
N GLN A 72 -12.17 -17.38 0.99
CA GLN A 72 -13.56 -17.80 0.95
C GLN A 72 -14.43 -17.23 2.08
N ASN A 73 -13.94 -16.22 2.78
CA ASN A 73 -14.65 -15.56 3.88
C ASN A 73 -15.14 -16.52 4.98
N GLY A 74 -14.43 -17.64 5.22
CA GLY A 74 -14.82 -18.66 6.18
C GLY A 74 -16.05 -19.48 5.80
N THR A 75 -16.63 -19.27 4.61
CA THR A 75 -17.85 -19.94 4.16
C THR A 75 -17.59 -21.28 3.46
N GLY A 76 -16.36 -21.50 2.98
CA GLY A 76 -16.00 -22.67 2.17
C GLY A 76 -16.58 -22.65 0.74
N LEU A 77 -17.24 -21.55 0.35
CA LEU A 77 -17.86 -21.37 -0.96
C LEU A 77 -17.23 -20.16 -1.68
N PRO A 78 -17.16 -20.19 -3.03
CA PRO A 78 -16.73 -19.02 -3.79
C PRO A 78 -17.74 -17.87 -3.66
N GLY A 79 -17.24 -16.64 -3.71
CA GLY A 79 -18.05 -15.42 -3.64
C GLY A 79 -18.89 -15.17 -4.90
N PRO A 80 -19.55 -14.00 -4.99
CA PRO A 80 -19.35 -12.83 -4.13
C PRO A 80 -20.00 -12.96 -2.75
N TYR A 81 -19.40 -12.33 -1.75
CA TYR A 81 -19.88 -12.30 -0.37
C TYR A 81 -20.65 -11.02 -0.10
N GLU A 82 -21.81 -11.11 0.54
CA GLU A 82 -22.58 -9.93 0.95
C GLU A 82 -22.20 -9.50 2.36
N TYR A 83 -21.95 -8.20 2.53
CA TYR A 83 -21.69 -7.56 3.81
C TYR A 83 -22.69 -6.41 3.99
N ILE A 84 -23.49 -6.52 5.04
CA ILE A 84 -24.50 -5.52 5.40
C ILE A 84 -23.79 -4.39 6.18
N VAL A 85 -23.97 -3.15 5.74
CA VAL A 85 -23.38 -1.97 6.37
C VAL A 85 -24.44 -1.27 7.22
N GLU A 86 -24.18 -1.22 8.52
CA GLU A 86 -25.07 -0.59 9.51
C GLU A 86 -24.57 0.80 9.91
N ASP A 87 -25.51 1.70 10.19
CA ASP A 87 -25.25 3.02 10.77
C ASP A 87 -24.94 2.87 12.26
N PRO A 88 -23.90 3.55 12.81
CA PRO A 88 -23.68 3.67 14.24
C PRO A 88 -24.89 4.15 15.06
N GLU A 89 -25.79 4.95 14.47
CA GLU A 89 -27.04 5.41 15.11
C GLU A 89 -28.18 4.37 15.03
N GLY A 90 -27.96 3.28 14.27
CA GLY A 90 -28.86 2.15 14.09
C GLY A 90 -29.53 2.13 12.71
N GLY A 91 -29.60 0.95 12.11
CA GLY A 91 -30.29 0.70 10.84
C GLY A 91 -29.35 0.38 9.69
N GLU A 92 -29.89 -0.26 8.65
CA GLU A 92 -29.13 -0.69 7.48
C GLU A 92 -29.02 0.44 6.44
N VAL A 93 -27.79 0.86 6.14
CA VAL A 93 -27.49 1.89 5.13
C VAL A 93 -27.44 1.28 3.72
N GLY A 94 -26.96 0.05 3.61
CA GLY A 94 -26.99 -0.73 2.39
C GLY A 94 -26.10 -1.96 2.44
N VAL A 95 -25.81 -2.52 1.28
CA VAL A 95 -25.10 -3.79 1.13
C VAL A 95 -23.89 -3.65 0.23
N ALA A 96 -22.76 -4.21 0.66
CA ALA A 96 -21.56 -4.38 -0.13
C ALA A 96 -21.47 -5.83 -0.64
N SER A 97 -21.27 -5.99 -1.94
CA SER A 97 -20.98 -7.29 -2.57
C SER A 97 -19.48 -7.37 -2.85
N ILE A 98 -18.80 -8.34 -2.25
CA ILE A 98 -17.34 -8.47 -2.23
C ILE A 98 -16.93 -9.68 -3.06
N ASP A 99 -16.23 -9.43 -4.16
CA ASP A 99 -15.59 -10.43 -5.00
C ASP A 99 -14.08 -10.45 -4.75
N VAL A 100 -13.51 -11.65 -4.63
CA VAL A 100 -12.15 -11.85 -4.12
C VAL A 100 -11.41 -12.83 -5.01
N SER A 101 -10.23 -12.43 -5.46
CA SER A 101 -9.35 -13.27 -6.26
C SER A 101 -7.92 -13.22 -5.75
N GLY A 102 -7.33 -14.37 -5.44
CA GLY A 102 -5.94 -14.49 -5.05
C GLY A 102 -5.01 -14.60 -6.26
N ASN A 103 -3.97 -13.77 -6.30
CA ASN A 103 -2.86 -13.88 -7.23
C ASN A 103 -1.82 -14.85 -6.66
N ILE A 104 -1.83 -16.08 -7.17
CA ILE A 104 -0.96 -17.15 -6.69
C ILE A 104 0.32 -17.21 -7.55
N ALA A 105 1.47 -17.24 -6.91
CA ALA A 105 2.75 -17.56 -7.54
C ALA A 105 3.54 -18.51 -6.65
N CYS A 106 4.23 -19.48 -7.27
CA CYS A 106 5.04 -20.49 -6.58
C CYS A 106 4.28 -21.27 -5.47
N GLY A 107 2.96 -21.46 -5.66
CA GLY A 107 2.11 -22.19 -4.71
C GLY A 107 1.57 -21.35 -3.55
N ASP A 108 1.94 -20.07 -3.43
CA ASP A 108 1.41 -19.16 -2.40
C ASP A 108 0.66 -17.98 -2.99
N ILE A 109 -0.24 -17.42 -2.18
CA ILE A 109 -0.92 -16.16 -2.45
C ILE A 109 0.09 -15.02 -2.26
N GLN A 110 0.44 -14.34 -3.35
CA GLN A 110 1.33 -13.16 -3.34
C GLN A 110 0.57 -11.87 -3.06
N SER A 111 -0.64 -11.77 -3.62
CA SER A 111 -1.56 -10.67 -3.37
C SER A 111 -2.99 -11.13 -3.54
N VAL A 112 -3.93 -10.40 -2.95
CA VAL A 112 -5.36 -10.63 -3.04
C VAL A 112 -6.00 -9.40 -3.63
N ASP A 113 -6.70 -9.57 -4.73
CA ASP A 113 -7.51 -8.54 -5.36
C ASP A 113 -8.93 -8.63 -4.80
N ILE A 114 -9.40 -7.50 -4.29
CA ILE A 114 -10.71 -7.34 -3.65
C ILE A 114 -11.47 -6.32 -4.47
N ARG A 115 -12.62 -6.73 -5.01
CA ARG A 115 -13.57 -5.87 -5.69
C ARG A 115 -14.83 -5.78 -4.84
N SER A 116 -15.12 -4.59 -4.31
CA SER A 116 -16.34 -4.36 -3.53
C SER A 116 -17.30 -3.46 -4.30
N GLU A 117 -18.51 -3.95 -4.54
CA GLU A 117 -19.63 -3.19 -5.11
C GLU A 117 -20.62 -2.79 -3.99
N GLY A 118 -20.66 -1.51 -3.67
CA GLY A 118 -21.61 -0.95 -2.71
C GLY A 118 -22.91 -0.49 -3.37
N SER A 119 -24.03 -0.76 -2.70
CA SER A 119 -25.38 -0.32 -3.08
C SER A 119 -26.09 0.26 -1.87
N SER A 120 -26.55 1.51 -1.96
CA SER A 120 -27.32 2.17 -0.90
C SER A 120 -28.80 1.77 -0.93
N ASN A 121 -29.40 1.65 0.25
CA ASN A 121 -30.85 1.46 0.42
C ASN A 121 -31.65 2.70 0.01
N SER A 122 -31.04 3.89 -0.02
CA SER A 122 -31.70 5.12 -0.47
C SER A 122 -32.02 5.08 -1.97
N ASN A 123 -31.15 4.46 -2.78
CA ASN A 123 -31.38 4.18 -4.19
C ASN A 123 -30.39 3.11 -4.73
N THR A 124 -30.91 1.92 -5.01
CA THR A 124 -30.13 0.77 -5.49
C THR A 124 -29.65 0.88 -6.95
N GLN A 125 -30.14 1.88 -7.70
CA GLN A 125 -29.71 2.11 -9.08
C GLN A 125 -28.28 2.68 -9.15
N PHE A 126 -27.85 3.42 -8.13
CA PHE A 126 -26.56 4.10 -8.11
C PHE A 126 -25.52 3.29 -7.36
N LYS A 127 -24.98 2.27 -8.01
CA LYS A 127 -23.92 1.42 -7.46
C LYS A 127 -22.54 2.03 -7.66
N ARG A 128 -21.61 1.72 -6.74
CA ARG A 128 -20.18 2.06 -6.86
C ARG A 128 -19.34 0.82 -6.62
N THR A 129 -18.32 0.64 -7.47
CA THR A 129 -17.37 -0.45 -7.31
C THR A 129 -16.00 0.12 -7.01
N LEU A 130 -15.38 -0.38 -5.95
CA LEU A 130 -14.00 -0.12 -5.60
C LEU A 130 -13.14 -1.37 -5.80
N PHE A 131 -11.87 -1.13 -6.09
CA PHE A 131 -10.87 -2.16 -6.28
C PHE A 131 -9.70 -1.88 -5.35
N ALA A 132 -9.28 -2.89 -4.59
CA ALA A 132 -8.10 -2.85 -3.74
C ALA A 132 -7.27 -4.11 -3.95
N ARG A 133 -5.94 -3.96 -3.92
CA ARG A 133 -4.99 -5.08 -3.89
C ARG A 133 -4.33 -5.10 -2.52
N TYR A 134 -4.49 -6.21 -1.80
CA TYR A 134 -3.85 -6.44 -0.52
C TYR A 134 -2.69 -7.42 -0.70
N ALA A 135 -1.49 -7.05 -0.23
CA ALA A 135 -0.31 -7.90 -0.29
C ALA A 135 0.46 -7.79 1.03
N LYS A 136 1.09 -8.89 1.45
CA LYS A 136 2.00 -8.85 2.59
C LYS A 136 3.26 -8.07 2.17
N PRO A 137 3.71 -7.06 2.95
CA PRO A 137 4.93 -6.33 2.62
C PRO A 137 6.13 -7.28 2.59
N SER A 138 6.99 -7.08 1.59
CA SER A 138 8.19 -7.90 1.41
C SER A 138 9.34 -7.36 2.23
N VAL A 139 10.23 -8.26 2.66
CA VAL A 139 11.53 -7.89 3.28
C VAL A 139 12.34 -6.99 2.35
N ALA A 140 12.18 -7.16 1.03
CA ALA A 140 12.86 -6.38 0.01
C ALA A 140 12.39 -4.91 -0.08
N GLU A 141 11.31 -4.53 0.61
CA GLU A 141 10.84 -3.14 0.68
C GLU A 141 11.75 -2.29 1.57
N TYR A 142 12.40 -2.89 2.57
CA TYR A 142 13.23 -2.18 3.52
C TYR A 142 14.66 -2.01 3.00
N SER A 143 15.22 -0.81 3.20
CA SER A 143 16.63 -0.55 2.95
C SER A 143 17.53 -1.20 4.01
N TYR A 144 17.06 -1.24 5.26
CA TYR A 144 17.74 -1.88 6.38
C TYR A 144 16.71 -2.50 7.34
N ILE A 145 16.95 -3.75 7.72
CA ILE A 145 16.23 -4.45 8.80
C ILE A 145 17.28 -5.05 9.72
N ILE A 146 17.30 -4.59 10.98
CA ILE A 146 18.35 -4.92 11.95
C ILE A 146 17.72 -5.51 13.22
N ASN A 147 18.42 -6.43 13.88
CA ASN A 147 17.95 -7.06 15.12
C ASN A 147 18.82 -6.66 16.33
N SER A 148 19.22 -5.40 16.43
CA SER A 148 20.16 -4.91 17.45
C SER A 148 20.10 -3.40 17.63
N ASN A 149 20.70 -2.89 18.70
CA ASN A 149 20.95 -1.44 18.79
C ASN A 149 21.93 -1.02 17.69
N VAL A 150 21.66 0.11 17.01
CA VAL A 150 22.44 0.54 15.84
C VAL A 150 22.62 2.05 15.81
N TRP A 151 23.77 2.50 15.30
CA TRP A 151 24.03 3.90 15.00
C TRP A 151 24.12 4.12 13.48
N ALA A 152 23.21 4.91 12.94
CA ALA A 152 23.34 5.52 11.62
C ALA A 152 24.02 6.88 11.77
N GLY A 153 25.31 6.94 11.44
CA GLY A 153 26.12 8.16 11.50
C GLY A 153 25.64 9.26 10.56
N SER A 154 26.14 10.48 10.77
CA SER A 154 25.76 11.68 10.00
C SER A 154 26.23 11.66 8.55
N ASP A 155 27.09 10.72 8.18
CA ASP A 155 27.59 10.47 6.82
C ASP A 155 26.64 9.59 5.98
N ARG A 156 25.51 9.13 6.55
CA ARG A 156 24.58 8.22 5.87
C ARG A 156 23.39 8.96 5.29
N ASP A 157 23.14 8.72 4.01
CA ASP A 157 21.87 9.05 3.34
C ASP A 157 21.05 7.77 3.15
N ILE A 158 19.98 7.63 3.92
CA ILE A 158 19.12 6.45 3.94
C ILE A 158 17.90 6.69 3.04
N VAL A 159 17.86 5.97 1.92
CA VAL A 159 16.76 5.99 0.95
C VAL A 159 15.98 4.68 1.07
N GLY A 160 14.78 4.77 1.66
CA GLY A 160 13.89 3.63 1.91
C GLY A 160 13.64 3.38 3.40
N PRO A 161 12.64 2.57 3.75
CA PRO A 161 12.32 2.25 5.14
C PRO A 161 13.52 1.66 5.89
N TYR A 162 13.71 2.10 7.14
CA TYR A 162 14.75 1.61 8.05
C TYR A 162 14.09 1.06 9.30
N HIS A 163 14.41 -0.18 9.68
CA HIS A 163 13.85 -0.83 10.85
C HIS A 163 14.94 -1.45 11.74
N SER A 164 14.77 -1.33 13.05
CA SER A 164 15.48 -2.16 14.02
C SER A 164 14.58 -2.68 15.13
N ASN A 165 14.77 -3.94 15.52
CA ASN A 165 14.17 -4.47 16.75
C ASN A 165 14.79 -3.88 18.02
N GLY A 166 15.98 -3.29 17.91
CA GLY A 166 16.63 -2.55 18.99
C GLY A 166 16.45 -1.04 18.83
N GLY A 167 17.18 -0.29 19.66
CA GLY A 167 17.25 1.16 19.58
C GLY A 167 18.06 1.66 18.39
N ILE A 168 17.68 2.82 17.86
CA ILE A 168 18.35 3.44 16.72
C ILE A 168 18.87 4.81 17.13
N ARG A 169 20.19 5.01 17.04
CA ARG A 169 20.78 6.34 16.96
C ARG A 169 20.78 6.81 15.51
N MET A 170 19.95 7.79 15.15
CA MET A 170 19.77 8.29 13.80
C MET A 170 20.34 9.71 13.66
N ASP A 171 21.60 9.81 13.23
CA ASP A 171 22.28 11.10 12.96
C ASP A 171 22.36 11.43 11.46
N GLY A 172 22.10 10.45 10.59
CA GLY A 172 22.08 10.62 9.14
C GLY A 172 20.76 11.18 8.60
N THR A 173 20.71 11.39 7.28
CA THR A 173 19.51 11.83 6.55
C THR A 173 18.61 10.63 6.28
N ASN A 174 17.32 10.68 6.63
CA ASN A 174 16.31 9.73 6.14
C ASN A 174 15.33 10.36 5.16
N ASN A 175 15.07 9.67 4.05
CA ASN A 175 14.03 10.02 3.07
C ASN A 175 12.78 9.13 3.19
N SER A 176 12.69 8.31 4.24
CA SER A 176 11.55 7.42 4.52
C SER A 176 11.41 7.19 6.03
N THR A 177 10.49 6.30 6.43
CA THR A 177 10.22 5.95 7.81
C THR A 177 11.41 5.26 8.49
N VAL A 178 11.72 5.69 9.71
CA VAL A 178 12.70 5.05 10.59
C VAL A 178 11.94 4.49 11.78
N THR A 179 12.01 3.18 11.98
CA THR A 179 11.13 2.48 12.93
C THR A 179 11.94 1.67 13.92
N SER A 180 11.59 1.76 15.20
CA SER A 180 12.19 0.94 16.27
C SER A 180 11.12 0.16 17.02
N ALA A 181 11.41 -1.10 17.33
CA ALA A 181 10.49 -1.94 18.08
C ALA A 181 10.42 -1.59 19.58
N VAL A 182 11.47 -0.96 20.10
CA VAL A 182 11.54 -0.56 21.50
C VAL A 182 11.03 0.88 21.67
N GLY A 183 10.31 1.15 22.76
CA GLY A 183 9.88 2.51 23.07
C GLY A 183 11.04 3.36 23.62
N THR A 184 11.91 2.73 24.42
CA THR A 184 13.12 3.35 24.98
C THR A 184 14.26 2.35 25.02
N TRP A 185 15.51 2.83 25.04
CA TRP A 185 16.72 2.03 25.17
C TRP A 185 17.86 2.83 25.80
N THR A 186 18.85 2.14 26.34
CA THR A 186 20.02 2.77 26.95
C THR A 186 21.06 3.11 25.89
N CYS A 187 21.24 4.41 25.63
CA CYS A 187 22.35 4.91 24.82
C CYS A 187 23.62 4.93 25.68
N THR A 188 24.62 4.14 25.28
CA THR A 188 25.92 4.05 25.95
C THR A 188 27.00 4.80 25.18
N SER A 189 28.21 4.83 25.72
CA SER A 189 29.39 5.42 25.04
C SER A 189 29.68 4.85 23.65
N SER A 190 29.33 3.59 23.36
CA SER A 190 29.48 3.00 22.02
C SER A 190 28.56 3.63 20.98
N PHE A 191 27.48 4.25 21.44
CA PHE A 191 26.55 5.03 20.63
C PHE A 191 26.75 6.53 20.88
N GLY A 192 27.91 6.96 21.39
CA GLY A 192 28.29 8.35 21.58
C GLY A 192 27.54 9.12 22.68
N CYS A 193 26.99 8.42 23.68
CA CYS A 193 26.40 9.03 24.87
C CYS A 193 27.35 8.90 26.08
N SER A 194 27.63 10.01 26.78
CA SER A 194 28.37 10.00 28.04
C SER A 194 27.83 11.10 28.96
N PRO A 195 27.25 10.77 30.13
CA PRO A 195 27.04 9.43 30.67
C PRO A 195 26.01 8.60 29.88
N ASP A 196 25.91 7.31 30.21
CA ASP A 196 24.84 6.44 29.70
C ASP A 196 23.48 7.04 30.08
N GLN A 197 22.57 7.08 29.11
CA GLN A 197 21.26 7.72 29.27
C GLN A 197 20.16 6.91 28.59
N SER A 198 18.96 6.92 29.17
CA SER A 198 17.78 6.31 28.56
C SER A 198 17.20 7.26 27.53
N VAL A 199 17.10 6.80 26.29
CA VAL A 199 16.59 7.58 25.16
C VAL A 199 15.42 6.86 24.50
N GLU A 200 14.72 7.59 23.65
CA GLU A 200 13.63 7.06 22.83
C GLU A 200 14.09 6.01 21.81
N GLY A 201 13.18 5.16 21.36
CA GLY A 201 13.44 4.06 20.42
C GLY A 201 14.22 4.46 19.16
N VAL A 202 13.92 5.65 18.63
CA VAL A 202 14.76 6.34 17.65
C VAL A 202 15.16 7.68 18.23
N TRP A 203 16.46 7.96 18.24
CA TRP A 203 17.04 9.16 18.85
C TRP A 203 18.23 9.65 18.02
N GLY A 204 18.48 10.96 17.91
CA GLY A 204 19.67 11.46 17.24
C GLY A 204 19.50 12.85 16.66
N GLY A 205 20.53 13.34 15.97
CA GLY A 205 20.57 14.65 15.34
C GLY A 205 20.20 14.66 13.85
N GLY A 206 19.78 13.53 13.28
CA GLY A 206 19.52 13.37 11.85
C GLY A 206 18.28 14.15 11.38
N SER A 207 18.30 14.58 10.11
CA SER A 207 17.13 15.20 9.49
C SER A 207 16.05 14.16 9.17
N GLY A 208 14.78 14.52 9.36
CA GLY A 208 13.66 13.61 9.05
C GLY A 208 13.01 12.95 10.27
N SER A 209 13.19 13.55 11.46
CA SER A 209 12.62 13.06 12.73
C SER A 209 11.09 12.94 12.74
N ALA A 210 10.37 13.69 11.91
CA ALA A 210 8.93 13.55 11.73
C ALA A 210 8.51 12.17 11.17
N LEU A 211 9.44 11.43 10.56
CA LEU A 211 9.21 10.09 10.01
C LEU A 211 9.68 8.98 10.96
N TRP A 212 10.18 9.33 12.14
CA TRP A 212 10.58 8.36 13.14
C TRP A 212 9.35 7.84 13.89
N LYS A 213 9.22 6.52 14.00
CA LYS A 213 8.07 5.86 14.63
C LYS A 213 8.53 4.78 15.61
N TYR A 214 8.10 4.90 16.86
CA TYR A 214 8.42 3.97 17.94
C TYR A 214 7.43 4.14 19.10
N PRO A 215 7.12 3.06 19.85
CA PRO A 215 7.41 1.67 19.51
C PRO A 215 6.54 1.18 18.35
N VAL A 216 7.08 0.29 17.51
CA VAL A 216 6.32 -0.48 16.52
C VAL A 216 6.47 -1.98 16.79
N PRO A 217 5.66 -2.87 16.19
CA PRO A 217 5.88 -4.31 16.29
C PRO A 217 7.28 -4.73 15.81
N GLN A 218 7.90 -5.68 16.50
CA GLN A 218 9.20 -6.23 16.10
C GLN A 218 9.13 -7.07 14.83
N PHE A 219 10.18 -7.03 14.03
CA PHE A 219 10.39 -7.92 12.90
C PHE A 219 10.84 -9.31 13.36
N ASN A 220 10.17 -10.39 12.92
CA ASN A 220 10.53 -11.74 13.32
C ASN A 220 11.64 -12.34 12.44
N PHE A 221 12.90 -12.13 12.84
CA PHE A 221 14.06 -12.72 12.15
C PHE A 221 14.14 -14.24 12.24
N GLY A 222 13.56 -14.85 13.29
CA GLY A 222 13.50 -16.31 13.42
C GLY A 222 12.65 -16.96 12.34
N GLY A 223 11.56 -16.28 11.95
CA GLY A 223 10.70 -16.69 10.83
C GLY A 223 11.45 -16.72 9.48
N LEU A 224 12.35 -15.75 9.25
CA LEU A 224 13.09 -15.65 8.00
C LEU A 224 13.95 -16.91 7.71
N SER A 225 14.54 -17.51 8.75
CA SER A 225 15.35 -18.73 8.60
C SER A 225 14.49 -19.97 8.28
N VAL A 226 13.27 -20.04 8.80
CA VAL A 226 12.31 -21.12 8.46
C VAL A 226 11.84 -20.95 7.02
N ASP A 227 11.62 -19.69 6.59
CA ASP A 227 11.23 -19.35 5.23
C ASP A 227 12.30 -19.75 4.19
N LEU A 228 13.61 -19.77 4.53
CA LEU A 228 14.65 -20.20 3.58
C LEU A 228 14.55 -21.68 3.17
N ASN A 229 14.13 -22.56 4.09
CA ASN A 229 13.93 -23.98 3.76
C ASN A 229 12.70 -24.19 2.87
N ASP A 230 11.65 -23.42 3.13
CA ASP A 230 10.45 -23.39 2.31
C ASP A 230 10.73 -22.79 0.92
N LEU A 231 11.50 -21.69 0.84
CA LEU A 231 11.99 -21.11 -0.41
C LEU A 231 12.84 -22.09 -1.21
N LYS A 232 13.69 -22.90 -0.57
CA LYS A 232 14.41 -23.99 -1.24
C LYS A 232 13.45 -24.99 -1.87
N THR A 233 12.46 -25.44 -1.10
CA THR A 233 11.45 -26.40 -1.58
C THR A 233 10.65 -25.83 -2.76
N LYS A 234 10.24 -24.55 -2.68
CA LYS A 234 9.53 -23.85 -3.75
C LYS A 234 10.40 -23.62 -4.98
N ALA A 235 11.68 -23.31 -4.81
CA ALA A 235 12.63 -23.19 -5.91
C ALA A 235 12.83 -24.54 -6.63
N GLN A 236 12.80 -25.65 -5.90
CA GLN A 236 12.88 -27.00 -6.48
C GLN A 236 11.59 -27.39 -7.22
N LEU A 237 10.43 -26.97 -6.73
CA LEU A 237 9.12 -27.33 -7.30
C LEU A 237 8.67 -26.43 -8.46
N TYR A 238 8.86 -25.11 -8.32
CA TYR A 238 8.25 -24.10 -9.18
C TYR A 238 9.28 -23.20 -9.90
N GLY A 239 10.56 -23.33 -9.60
CA GLY A 239 11.58 -22.40 -10.07
C GLY A 239 12.91 -23.07 -10.43
N ILE A 240 13.99 -22.32 -10.20
CA ILE A 240 15.35 -22.79 -10.41
C ILE A 240 16.03 -22.88 -9.04
N PHE A 241 16.31 -24.10 -8.59
CA PHE A 241 17.11 -24.32 -7.39
C PHE A 241 18.59 -24.43 -7.76
N LEU A 242 19.40 -23.51 -7.22
CA LEU A 242 20.85 -23.52 -7.37
C LEU A 242 21.49 -24.00 -6.07
N ASP A 243 22.01 -25.24 -6.09
CA ASP A 243 22.56 -25.84 -4.88
C ASP A 243 23.91 -25.21 -4.48
N SER A 244 24.20 -25.28 -3.18
CA SER A 244 25.49 -24.86 -2.63
C SER A 244 26.59 -25.79 -3.09
N PHE A 245 27.67 -25.22 -3.61
CA PHE A 245 28.79 -26.01 -4.09
C PHE A 245 29.61 -26.59 -2.92
N SER A 246 29.44 -27.88 -2.63
CA SER A 246 30.29 -28.63 -1.70
C SER A 246 31.33 -29.47 -2.46
N GLY A 247 32.60 -29.15 -2.27
CA GLY A 247 33.74 -29.78 -2.94
C GLY A 247 34.96 -28.86 -2.94
N GLN A 248 36.16 -29.39 -2.66
CA GLN A 248 37.34 -28.61 -2.32
C GLN A 248 37.97 -27.76 -3.44
N SER A 249 37.47 -27.73 -4.69
CA SER A 249 38.19 -27.01 -5.77
C SER A 249 37.54 -25.76 -6.36
N ASP A 250 36.22 -25.55 -6.42
CA ASP A 250 35.68 -24.39 -7.19
C ASP A 250 34.38 -23.78 -6.63
N ARG A 251 34.45 -23.19 -5.43
CA ARG A 251 33.36 -22.41 -4.80
C ARG A 251 33.20 -21.01 -5.41
N LYS A 252 32.96 -20.91 -6.72
CA LYS A 252 32.96 -19.61 -7.43
C LYS A 252 31.55 -19.05 -7.72
N GLY A 253 30.51 -19.76 -7.29
CA GLY A 253 29.12 -19.32 -7.37
C GLY A 253 28.51 -19.43 -8.78
N TYR A 254 27.40 -18.72 -8.99
CA TYR A 254 26.67 -18.64 -10.24
C TYR A 254 26.61 -17.18 -10.72
N HIS A 255 26.60 -16.99 -12.03
CA HIS A 255 26.31 -15.71 -12.67
C HIS A 255 24.99 -15.80 -13.41
N LEU A 256 24.07 -14.93 -13.01
CA LEU A 256 22.71 -14.90 -13.52
C LEU A 256 22.57 -13.69 -14.45
N ILE A 257 22.17 -13.94 -15.70
CA ILE A 257 21.82 -12.88 -16.65
C ILE A 257 20.30 -12.88 -16.79
N LEU A 258 19.67 -11.85 -16.24
CA LEU A 258 18.23 -11.64 -16.37
C LEU A 258 17.93 -11.11 -17.77
N LEU A 259 17.08 -11.83 -18.51
CA LEU A 259 16.72 -11.51 -19.87
C LEU A 259 15.41 -10.70 -19.90
N SER A 260 15.23 -9.87 -20.93
CA SER A 260 14.06 -8.98 -21.07
C SER A 260 12.74 -9.73 -21.29
N ASN A 261 12.78 -11.03 -21.61
CA ASN A 261 11.62 -11.90 -21.74
C ASN A 261 11.17 -12.52 -20.40
N GLY A 262 11.76 -12.10 -19.27
CA GLY A 262 11.44 -12.64 -17.95
C GLY A 262 12.07 -14.00 -17.66
N THR A 263 13.04 -14.45 -18.47
CA THR A 263 13.83 -15.66 -18.20
C THR A 263 15.22 -15.29 -17.68
N VAL A 264 15.98 -16.29 -17.23
CA VAL A 264 17.35 -16.11 -16.73
C VAL A 264 18.26 -17.13 -17.39
N ASP A 265 19.40 -16.66 -17.90
CA ASP A 265 20.51 -17.54 -18.25
C ASP A 265 21.37 -17.74 -17.00
N VAL A 266 21.66 -19.00 -16.67
CA VAL A 266 22.48 -19.37 -15.52
C VAL A 266 23.83 -19.89 -15.99
N TYR A 267 24.88 -19.17 -15.62
CA TYR A 267 26.25 -19.54 -15.93
C TYR A 267 26.98 -19.97 -14.67
N ARG A 268 27.71 -21.07 -14.79
CA ARG A 268 28.65 -21.48 -13.75
C ARG A 268 29.94 -20.68 -13.87
N VAL A 269 30.42 -20.19 -12.73
CA VAL A 269 31.71 -19.54 -12.65
C VAL A 269 32.79 -20.60 -12.52
N ASN A 270 33.63 -20.74 -13.54
CA ASN A 270 34.72 -21.73 -13.52
C ASN A 270 36.04 -21.12 -13.06
N ASN A 271 36.28 -19.85 -13.36
CA ASN A 271 37.50 -19.17 -12.93
C ASN A 271 37.22 -17.72 -12.54
N THR A 272 38.00 -17.25 -11.57
CA THR A 272 38.03 -15.86 -11.14
C THR A 272 39.45 -15.33 -11.32
N ASN A 273 39.64 -14.26 -12.08
CA ASN A 273 40.91 -13.56 -12.16
C ASN A 273 40.96 -12.52 -11.03
N TRP A 274 42.10 -12.46 -10.34
CA TRP A 274 42.30 -11.49 -9.28
C TRP A 274 42.69 -10.14 -9.88
N LEU A 275 41.95 -9.10 -9.52
CA LEU A 275 42.19 -7.70 -9.81
C LEU A 275 42.50 -6.98 -8.50
N TRP A 276 43.40 -6.02 -8.53
CA TRP A 276 43.62 -5.15 -7.38
C TRP A 276 42.45 -4.17 -7.25
N GLY A 277 41.70 -4.27 -6.16
CA GLY A 277 40.65 -3.34 -5.75
C GLY A 277 41.02 -2.61 -4.47
N TYR A 278 40.46 -1.42 -4.23
CA TYR A 278 40.66 -0.69 -2.98
C TYR A 278 39.39 -0.75 -2.14
N ASN A 279 39.50 -1.32 -0.93
CA ASN A 279 38.46 -1.40 0.07
C ASN A 279 38.75 -0.35 1.16
N THR A 280 37.79 0.52 1.49
CA THR A 280 37.98 1.60 2.47
C THR A 280 38.21 1.11 3.90
N GLY A 281 37.82 -0.13 4.23
CA GLY A 281 38.06 -0.74 5.56
C GLY A 281 39.39 -1.49 5.69
N TYR A 282 39.94 -1.99 4.58
CA TYR A 282 41.08 -2.92 4.59
C TYR A 282 42.25 -2.51 3.68
N GLY A 283 42.10 -1.43 2.91
CA GLY A 283 43.08 -0.96 1.94
C GLY A 283 43.00 -1.70 0.61
N TYR A 284 44.13 -1.79 -0.09
CA TYR A 284 44.19 -2.50 -1.37
C TYR A 284 44.11 -4.01 -1.15
N GLU A 285 43.13 -4.67 -1.78
CA GLU A 285 42.87 -6.10 -1.69
C GLU A 285 42.66 -6.73 -3.07
N TYR A 286 42.86 -8.05 -3.16
CA TYR A 286 42.55 -8.80 -4.37
C TYR A 286 41.03 -9.03 -4.48
N SER A 287 40.41 -8.44 -5.50
CA SER A 287 39.01 -8.60 -5.92
C SER A 287 38.92 -9.58 -7.09
N SER A 288 37.91 -10.45 -7.13
CA SER A 288 37.73 -11.42 -8.22
C SER A 288 36.92 -10.86 -9.41
N SER A 289 37.39 -11.11 -10.64
CA SER A 289 36.65 -10.90 -11.90
C SER A 289 36.41 -12.24 -12.59
N PHE A 290 35.28 -12.42 -13.27
CA PHE A 290 34.74 -13.76 -13.55
C PHE A 290 34.87 -14.19 -15.02
N ASN A 291 35.17 -15.47 -15.27
CA ASN A 291 35.06 -16.12 -16.58
C ASN A 291 34.03 -17.26 -16.54
N TYR A 292 33.13 -17.31 -17.53
CA TYR A 292 31.90 -18.12 -17.47
C TYR A 292 31.80 -19.17 -18.59
N ARG A 293 31.13 -20.30 -18.32
CA ARG A 293 30.65 -21.27 -19.32
C ARG A 293 29.14 -21.50 -19.10
N ARG A 294 28.36 -21.56 -20.17
CA ARG A 294 26.90 -21.81 -20.11
C ARG A 294 26.65 -23.21 -19.58
N GLU A 295 25.79 -23.36 -18.57
CA GLU A 295 25.37 -24.70 -18.12
C GLU A 295 23.93 -25.06 -18.47
N TYR A 296 23.04 -24.11 -18.82
CA TYR A 296 21.76 -24.39 -19.48
C TYR A 296 21.36 -23.24 -20.42
#